data_AF-A0A453KRS7-F1
#
_entry.id   AF-A0A453KRS7-F1
#
_cell.length_a   1.000
_cell.length_b   1.000
_cell.length_c   1.000
_cell.angle_alpha   90.00
_cell.angle_beta   90.00
_cell.angle_gamma   90.00
#
_symmetry.space_group_name_H-M   'P 1'
#
loop_
_entity.id
_entity.type
_entity.pdbx_description
1 polymer ?
#
loop_
_entity_poly.entity_id
_entity_poly.type
_entity_poly.pdbx_seq_one_letter_code
_entity_poly.pdbx_strand_id
1 'polypeptide(L)'
;LHFTFSLLPHEIPRLPLPSRVSSSLGGTELWPTTPLPPFPSFPQLSFLGFPPDPTPTSMAKTKQGKRDIDSYTIRGTTKVVRVGDCVLMRPSDTDNAPYVARVESLESDGRGSVRVRVRWYYRPEESKGGRRQFHGAKELFLSDHFDTQSAHTIEGKCIVHSFKNYTKLDNVGPEDFFCRFEYKAATGAFTPDRVAVYCKCEMPYNPDDLMVQCEGCKDWFHPTCMGMTIEQAKKLDTFLCADCAKENGAKRPSNSYPSSPSSDSKVEPKRRKR
;
A
#
# COMPACT_ATOMS: atom_id res chain seq x y z
N LEU A 1 -6.18 -36.85 -19.65
CA LEU A 1 -4.82 -36.30 -19.45
C LEU A 1 -4.89 -34.79 -19.62
N HIS A 2 -5.23 -34.07 -18.55
CA HIS A 2 -5.26 -32.59 -18.54
C HIS A 2 -3.91 -32.11 -18.01
N PHE A 3 -3.13 -31.43 -18.85
CA PHE A 3 -1.93 -30.70 -18.43
C PHE A 3 -2.31 -29.26 -18.10
N THR A 4 -2.33 -28.92 -16.81
CA THR A 4 -2.35 -27.54 -16.32
C THR A 4 -0.92 -27.01 -16.31
N PHE A 5 -0.62 -26.02 -17.14
CA PHE A 5 0.62 -25.25 -17.08
C PHE A 5 0.50 -24.22 -15.95
N SER A 6 1.09 -24.51 -14.79
CA SER A 6 1.40 -23.49 -13.78
C SER A 6 2.62 -22.72 -14.26
N LEU A 7 2.42 -21.49 -14.73
CA LEU A 7 3.51 -20.54 -14.95
C LEU A 7 3.75 -19.77 -13.64
N LEU A 8 4.87 -20.10 -12.99
CA LEU A 8 5.47 -19.32 -11.90
C LEU A 8 5.92 -17.96 -12.43
N PRO A 9 5.70 -16.84 -11.71
CA PRO A 9 6.29 -15.57 -12.07
C PRO A 9 7.77 -15.55 -11.67
N HIS A 10 8.62 -15.43 -12.68
CA HIS A 10 10.08 -15.31 -12.60
C HIS A 10 10.55 -14.15 -11.72
N GLU A 11 11.59 -14.42 -10.94
CA GLU A 11 12.38 -13.45 -10.18
C GLU A 11 12.88 -12.30 -11.07
N ILE A 12 12.60 -11.07 -10.64
CA ILE A 12 13.21 -9.85 -11.19
C ILE A 12 14.26 -9.38 -10.18
N PRO A 13 15.56 -9.34 -10.52
CA PRO A 13 16.57 -8.75 -9.67
C PRO A 13 16.30 -7.26 -9.45
N ARG A 14 16.24 -6.81 -8.19
CA ARG A 14 15.96 -5.42 -7.81
C ARG A 14 17.25 -4.73 -7.34
N LEU A 15 17.56 -3.58 -7.94
CA LEU A 15 18.73 -2.75 -7.63
C LEU A 15 18.47 -1.80 -6.44
N PRO A 16 19.53 -1.31 -5.75
CA PRO A 16 19.40 -0.68 -4.44
C PRO A 16 18.81 0.75 -4.47
N LEU A 17 18.05 1.06 -3.41
CA LEU A 17 17.38 2.34 -3.13
C LEU A 17 18.32 3.57 -3.04
N PRO A 18 17.86 4.77 -3.43
CA PRO A 18 18.53 6.03 -3.13
C PRO A 18 18.26 6.56 -1.70
N SER A 19 19.28 7.20 -1.10
CA SER A 19 19.23 7.86 0.22
C SER A 19 18.69 9.31 0.13
N ARG A 20 18.01 9.77 1.20
CA ARG A 20 17.14 10.96 1.25
C ARG A 20 17.87 12.21 1.79
N VAL A 21 17.56 13.40 1.26
CA VAL A 21 17.81 14.71 1.90
C VAL A 21 16.50 15.51 2.02
N SER A 22 16.38 16.20 3.16
CA SER A 22 15.23 16.83 3.80
C SER A 22 14.74 18.14 3.16
N SER A 23 13.51 18.53 3.56
CA SER A 23 13.03 19.89 3.94
C SER A 23 11.90 20.57 3.12
N SER A 24 10.74 20.65 3.83
CA SER A 24 9.85 21.77 4.22
C SER A 24 9.08 22.66 3.22
N LEU A 25 7.93 23.12 3.77
CA LEU A 25 7.03 24.24 3.42
C LEU A 25 5.79 23.91 2.55
N GLY A 26 4.63 23.85 3.23
CA GLY A 26 3.63 24.92 3.29
C GLY A 26 2.85 25.30 2.01
N GLY A 27 1.52 25.17 2.07
CA GLY A 27 0.60 25.82 1.13
C GLY A 27 -0.72 25.06 0.95
N THR A 28 -1.72 25.45 1.73
CA THR A 28 -3.13 25.04 1.61
C THR A 28 -3.75 25.66 0.35
N GLU A 29 -4.44 24.88 -0.49
CA GLU A 29 -5.58 25.37 -1.29
C GLU A 29 -6.60 24.26 -1.56
N LEU A 30 -7.86 24.66 -1.43
CA LEU A 30 -9.09 23.87 -1.47
C LEU A 30 -9.55 23.71 -2.91
N TRP A 31 -10.02 22.52 -3.29
CA TRP A 31 -10.65 22.25 -4.58
C TRP A 31 -12.10 21.75 -4.39
N PRO A 32 -12.96 21.94 -5.40
CA PRO A 32 -14.39 22.11 -5.20
C PRO A 32 -15.12 20.79 -4.95
N THR A 33 -16.03 20.82 -3.99
CA THR A 33 -16.99 19.78 -3.68
C THR A 33 -18.08 19.74 -4.75
N THR A 34 -18.22 18.61 -5.43
CA THR A 34 -19.48 18.22 -6.08
C THR A 34 -20.00 16.91 -5.45
N PRO A 35 -21.34 16.74 -5.37
CA PRO A 35 -21.95 15.83 -4.41
C PRO A 35 -21.93 14.37 -4.87
N LEU A 36 -21.78 13.47 -3.89
CA LEU A 36 -21.77 12.03 -4.04
C LEU A 36 -23.18 11.44 -4.24
N PRO A 37 -23.30 10.27 -4.89
CA PRO A 37 -24.48 9.40 -4.78
C PRO A 37 -24.58 8.75 -3.39
N PRO A 38 -25.75 8.24 -2.98
CA PRO A 38 -25.99 7.77 -1.62
C PRO A 38 -25.29 6.44 -1.32
N PHE A 39 -24.82 6.32 -0.07
CA PHE A 39 -24.24 5.11 0.51
C PHE A 39 -25.25 3.95 0.55
N PRO A 40 -24.80 2.68 0.43
CA PRO A 40 -25.63 1.54 0.77
C PRO A 40 -25.91 1.54 2.28
N SER A 41 -27.18 1.70 2.61
CA SER A 41 -27.73 1.60 3.96
C SER A 41 -27.65 0.15 4.46
N PHE A 42 -26.96 -0.07 5.58
CA PHE A 42 -27.10 -1.31 6.36
C PHE A 42 -28.46 -1.30 7.09
N PRO A 43 -29.18 -2.43 7.15
CA PRO A 43 -30.54 -2.48 7.66
C PRO A 43 -30.59 -2.15 9.16
N GLN A 44 -31.34 -1.09 9.47
CA GLN A 44 -31.73 -0.68 10.80
C GLN A 44 -32.84 -1.62 11.28
N LEU A 45 -32.51 -2.54 12.19
CA LEU A 45 -33.53 -3.36 12.85
C LEU A 45 -34.35 -2.48 13.80
N SER A 46 -35.63 -2.38 13.45
CA SER A 46 -36.70 -1.71 14.16
C SER A 46 -36.89 -2.26 15.58
N PHE A 47 -36.79 -1.38 16.56
CA PHE A 47 -37.20 -1.63 17.94
C PHE A 47 -38.72 -1.82 18.01
N LEU A 48 -39.16 -3.05 18.30
CA LEU A 48 -40.51 -3.31 18.80
C LEU A 48 -40.53 -2.99 20.29
N GLY A 49 -41.46 -2.13 20.68
CA GLY A 49 -41.63 -1.65 22.05
C GLY A 49 -42.02 -2.75 23.04
N PHE A 50 -41.49 -2.62 24.26
CA PHE A 50 -41.93 -3.35 25.45
C PHE A 50 -42.21 -2.37 26.60
N PRO A 51 -43.09 -2.73 27.55
CA PRO A 51 -43.85 -1.84 28.47
C PRO A 51 -43.04 -1.38 29.71
N PRO A 52 -43.58 -0.46 30.56
CA PRO A 52 -42.78 0.27 31.53
C PRO A 52 -42.43 -0.50 32.82
N ASP A 53 -41.34 -0.03 33.44
CA ASP A 53 -40.61 -0.47 34.63
C ASP A 53 -41.43 -0.93 35.85
N PRO A 54 -40.84 -1.82 36.68
CA PRO A 54 -40.86 -1.71 38.12
C PRO A 54 -39.54 -1.13 38.67
N THR A 55 -39.70 -0.24 39.65
CA THR A 55 -38.71 0.52 40.45
C THR A 55 -37.60 -0.30 41.11
N PRO A 56 -36.49 0.35 41.54
CA PRO A 56 -35.19 -0.29 41.72
C PRO A 56 -35.03 -0.89 43.12
N THR A 57 -34.79 -2.19 43.18
CA THR A 57 -34.11 -2.82 44.32
C THR A 57 -32.70 -3.19 43.92
N SER A 58 -31.78 -2.71 44.75
CA SER A 58 -30.34 -2.87 44.70
C SER A 58 -29.88 -4.25 44.26
N MET A 59 -28.98 -4.30 43.28
CA MET A 59 -27.65 -4.90 43.40
C MET A 59 -26.76 -4.32 42.30
N ALA A 60 -25.64 -3.70 42.69
CA ALA A 60 -24.56 -3.43 41.76
C ALA A 60 -24.08 -4.78 41.20
N LYS A 61 -24.47 -5.09 39.95
CA LYS A 61 -23.86 -6.20 39.20
C LYS A 61 -22.40 -5.83 38.97
N THR A 62 -21.51 -6.50 39.69
CA THR A 62 -20.07 -6.54 39.44
C THR A 62 -19.85 -6.72 37.94
N LYS A 63 -19.18 -5.77 37.28
CA LYS A 63 -18.73 -5.92 35.88
C LYS A 63 -17.79 -7.13 35.82
N GLN A 64 -18.33 -8.31 35.54
CA GLN A 64 -17.52 -9.49 35.31
C GLN A 64 -16.75 -9.31 34.00
N GLY A 65 -15.51 -8.85 34.14
CA GLY A 65 -14.36 -9.55 33.58
C GLY A 65 -14.02 -9.29 32.12
N LYS A 66 -14.22 -8.07 31.62
CA LYS A 66 -13.50 -7.65 30.41
C LYS A 66 -12.00 -7.59 30.76
N ARG A 67 -11.20 -8.49 30.19
CA ARG A 67 -9.75 -8.58 30.44
C ARG A 67 -8.99 -8.40 29.14
N ASP A 68 -8.00 -7.52 29.17
CA ASP A 68 -7.05 -7.38 28.08
C ASP A 68 -6.15 -8.62 28.07
N ILE A 69 -5.89 -9.15 26.89
CA ILE A 69 -5.04 -10.34 26.70
C ILE A 69 -3.90 -10.01 25.73
N ASP A 70 -2.74 -10.64 25.93
CA ASP A 70 -1.55 -10.31 25.14
C ASP A 70 -1.47 -11.08 23.81
N SER A 71 -2.22 -12.17 23.69
CA SER A 71 -2.21 -13.00 22.49
C SER A 71 -3.47 -13.81 22.28
N TYR A 72 -3.75 -14.14 21.02
CA TYR A 72 -4.82 -15.02 20.57
C TYR A 72 -4.30 -16.05 19.57
N THR A 73 -4.62 -17.33 19.77
CA THR A 73 -4.29 -18.39 18.82
C THR A 73 -5.44 -18.55 17.83
N ILE A 74 -5.16 -18.42 16.52
CA ILE A 74 -6.18 -18.57 15.48
C ILE A 74 -6.70 -20.01 15.51
N ARG A 75 -8.02 -20.16 15.67
CA ARG A 75 -8.69 -21.47 15.78
C ARG A 75 -8.33 -22.37 14.59
N GLY A 76 -7.98 -23.63 14.88
CA GLY A 76 -7.59 -24.60 13.86
C GLY A 76 -6.16 -24.44 13.35
N THR A 77 -5.36 -23.52 13.92
CA THR A 77 -3.95 -23.34 13.55
C THR A 77 -3.06 -23.20 14.79
N THR A 78 -1.74 -23.27 14.59
CA THR A 78 -0.73 -22.98 15.62
C THR A 78 -0.27 -21.52 15.61
N LYS A 79 -0.88 -20.66 14.77
CA LYS A 79 -0.48 -19.27 14.60
C LYS A 79 -1.00 -18.40 15.75
N VAL A 80 -0.09 -17.77 16.47
CA VAL A 80 -0.37 -16.86 17.59
C VAL A 80 -0.29 -15.41 17.10
N VAL A 81 -1.37 -14.66 17.32
CA VAL A 81 -1.54 -13.23 17.02
C VAL A 81 -1.34 -12.44 18.30
N ARG A 82 -0.59 -11.34 18.24
CA ARG A 82 -0.30 -10.40 19.33
C ARG A 82 -0.62 -8.97 18.89
N VAL A 83 -0.68 -8.06 19.86
CA VAL A 83 -0.78 -6.63 19.57
C VAL A 83 0.41 -6.16 18.72
N GLY A 84 0.13 -5.38 17.69
CA GLY A 84 1.09 -4.93 16.70
C GLY A 84 1.24 -5.83 15.47
N ASP A 85 0.77 -7.09 15.53
CA ASP A 85 0.77 -7.98 14.36
C ASP A 85 -0.18 -7.46 13.27
N CYS A 86 0.14 -7.80 12.02
CA CYS A 86 -0.77 -7.63 10.88
C CYS A 86 -1.46 -8.97 10.58
N VAL A 87 -2.75 -8.90 10.28
CA VAL A 87 -3.61 -10.06 10.07
C VAL A 87 -4.45 -9.92 8.80
N LEU A 88 -4.77 -11.06 8.22
CA LEU A 88 -5.80 -11.19 7.18
C LEU A 88 -7.12 -11.51 7.86
N MET A 89 -8.17 -10.77 7.50
CA MET A 89 -9.50 -10.93 8.04
C MET A 89 -10.48 -11.23 6.91
N ARG A 90 -11.41 -12.14 7.21
CA ARG A 90 -12.44 -12.55 6.26
C ARG A 90 -13.27 -11.34 5.80
N PRO A 91 -13.47 -11.16 4.49
CA PRO A 91 -14.33 -10.10 3.98
C PRO A 91 -15.81 -10.44 4.16
N SER A 92 -16.69 -9.44 4.07
CA SER A 92 -18.14 -9.66 4.12
C SER A 92 -18.63 -10.46 2.91
N ASP A 93 -18.08 -10.17 1.72
CA ASP A 93 -18.33 -10.91 0.48
C ASP A 93 -17.14 -11.79 0.15
N THR A 94 -17.38 -13.09 -0.08
CA THR A 94 -16.33 -14.10 -0.31
C THR A 94 -15.54 -13.91 -1.60
N ASP A 95 -16.05 -13.10 -2.53
CA ASP A 95 -15.37 -12.80 -3.80
C ASP A 95 -14.27 -11.75 -3.62
N ASN A 96 -14.29 -10.99 -2.51
CA ASN A 96 -13.30 -9.99 -2.22
C ASN A 96 -12.03 -10.62 -1.63
N ALA A 97 -10.89 -9.98 -1.86
CA ALA A 97 -9.66 -10.35 -1.18
C ALA A 97 -9.80 -10.14 0.34
N PRO A 98 -9.12 -10.94 1.19
CA PRO A 98 -9.11 -10.72 2.62
C PRO A 98 -8.68 -9.30 2.98
N TYR A 99 -9.38 -8.72 3.95
CA TYR A 99 -9.03 -7.41 4.50
C TYR A 99 -7.74 -7.52 5.29
N VAL A 100 -6.92 -6.48 5.24
CA VAL A 100 -5.66 -6.42 5.97
C VAL A 100 -5.80 -5.46 7.13
N ALA A 101 -5.42 -5.87 8.32
CA ALA A 101 -5.56 -5.03 9.50
C ALA A 101 -4.36 -5.18 10.45
N ARG A 102 -4.04 -4.11 11.16
CA ARG A 102 -3.10 -4.13 12.29
C ARG A 102 -3.87 -4.34 13.59
N VAL A 103 -3.41 -5.26 14.42
CA VAL A 103 -4.00 -5.50 15.75
C VAL A 103 -3.56 -4.42 16.71
N GLU A 104 -4.52 -3.68 17.27
CA GLU A 104 -4.28 -2.60 18.23
C GLU A 104 -4.53 -3.04 19.68
N SER A 105 -5.53 -3.89 19.91
CA SER A 105 -5.75 -4.53 21.21
C SER A 105 -6.54 -5.83 21.09
N LEU A 106 -6.41 -6.71 22.07
CA LEU A 106 -7.15 -7.96 22.20
C LEU A 106 -7.83 -7.98 23.56
N GLU A 107 -9.13 -8.29 23.56
CA GLU A 107 -9.96 -8.25 24.76
C GLU A 107 -10.79 -9.54 24.86
N SER A 108 -10.78 -10.19 26.02
CA SER A 108 -11.68 -11.31 26.31
C SER A 108 -12.89 -10.83 27.10
N ASP A 109 -14.07 -11.33 26.74
CA ASP A 109 -15.34 -11.06 27.42
C ASP A 109 -15.57 -11.93 28.67
N GLY A 110 -14.60 -12.77 29.06
CA GLY A 110 -14.69 -13.68 30.19
C GLY A 110 -15.57 -14.92 29.96
N ARG A 111 -16.34 -14.98 28.85
CA ARG A 111 -17.12 -16.15 28.41
C ARG A 111 -16.40 -16.96 27.33
N GLY A 112 -15.17 -16.56 27.00
CA GLY A 112 -14.32 -17.23 26.02
C GLY A 112 -14.41 -16.66 24.61
N SER A 113 -15.22 -15.62 24.39
CA SER A 113 -15.15 -14.84 23.14
C SER A 113 -14.07 -13.79 23.25
N VAL A 114 -13.32 -13.64 22.16
CA VAL A 114 -12.23 -12.68 22.03
C VAL A 114 -12.61 -11.66 20.97
N ARG A 115 -12.52 -10.39 21.34
CA ARG A 115 -12.66 -9.26 20.43
C ARG A 115 -11.30 -8.68 20.15
N VAL A 116 -11.11 -8.23 18.93
CA VAL A 116 -9.89 -7.60 18.45
C VAL A 116 -10.22 -6.19 18.00
N ARG A 117 -9.56 -5.20 18.58
CA ARG A 117 -9.56 -3.84 18.04
C ARG A 117 -8.49 -3.76 16.97
N VAL A 118 -8.89 -3.34 15.79
CA VAL A 118 -8.02 -3.31 14.62
C VAL A 118 -7.96 -1.92 14.01
N ARG A 119 -6.87 -1.67 13.29
CA ARG A 119 -6.67 -0.52 12.42
C ARG A 119 -6.56 -1.01 10.98
N TRP A 120 -7.45 -0.55 10.12
CA TRP A 120 -7.56 -1.09 8.76
C TRP A 120 -6.45 -0.59 7.84
N TYR A 121 -5.93 -1.50 7.02
CA TYR A 121 -5.21 -1.15 5.81
C TYR A 121 -6.17 -1.17 4.63
N TYR A 122 -6.10 -0.13 3.80
CA TYR A 122 -6.89 -0.03 2.57
C TYR A 122 -6.03 -0.42 1.39
N ARG A 123 -6.62 -1.20 0.47
CA ARG A 123 -6.03 -1.44 -0.84
C ARG A 123 -6.21 -0.22 -1.74
N PRO A 124 -5.35 -0.02 -2.75
CA PRO A 124 -5.50 1.06 -3.72
C PRO A 124 -6.89 1.17 -4.35
N GLU A 125 -7.46 0.03 -4.73
CA GLU A 125 -8.81 -0.10 -5.30
C GLU A 125 -9.94 0.30 -4.34
N GLU A 126 -9.72 0.22 -3.03
CA GLU A 126 -10.70 0.60 -2.00
C GLU A 126 -10.62 2.09 -1.63
N SER A 127 -9.59 2.79 -2.09
CA SER A 127 -9.42 4.22 -1.82
C SER A 127 -10.33 5.07 -2.72
N LYS A 128 -10.73 6.25 -2.24
CA LYS A 128 -11.55 7.20 -3.03
C LYS A 128 -10.91 7.60 -4.37
N GLY A 129 -9.58 7.56 -4.45
CA GLY A 129 -8.83 7.89 -5.66
C GLY A 129 -8.58 6.71 -6.60
N GLY A 130 -8.96 5.50 -6.19
CA GLY A 130 -8.71 4.26 -6.93
C GLY A 130 -7.23 3.91 -7.08
N ARG A 131 -6.98 2.80 -7.78
CA ARG A 131 -5.63 2.35 -8.11
C ARG A 131 -5.02 3.23 -9.21
N ARG A 132 -3.79 3.69 -9.00
CA ARG A 132 -2.98 4.48 -9.94
C ARG A 132 -1.80 3.65 -10.42
N GLN A 133 -1.19 4.04 -11.53
CA GLN A 133 -0.08 3.31 -12.16
C GLN A 133 1.14 3.14 -11.26
N PHE A 134 1.38 4.08 -10.33
CA PHE A 134 2.51 4.00 -9.41
C PHE A 134 2.24 3.14 -8.16
N HIS A 135 1.01 2.63 -8.00
CA HIS A 135 0.67 1.77 -6.87
C HIS A 135 1.13 0.33 -7.14
N GLY A 136 1.93 -0.20 -6.22
CA GLY A 136 2.38 -1.59 -6.30
C GLY A 136 1.23 -2.59 -6.13
N ALA A 137 1.40 -3.80 -6.64
CA ALA A 137 0.44 -4.90 -6.51
C ALA A 137 0.18 -5.27 -5.05
N LYS A 138 1.24 -5.21 -4.22
CA LYS A 138 1.21 -5.51 -2.77
C LYS A 138 1.14 -4.25 -1.90
N GLU A 139 0.79 -3.10 -2.47
CA GLU A 139 0.70 -1.84 -1.73
C GLU A 139 -0.58 -1.76 -0.90
N LEU A 140 -0.44 -1.23 0.31
CA LEU A 140 -1.52 -0.94 1.24
C LEU A 140 -1.36 0.46 1.84
N PHE A 141 -2.47 1.04 2.30
CA PHE A 141 -2.50 2.34 2.97
C PHE A 141 -2.98 2.19 4.41
N LEU A 142 -2.18 2.64 5.37
CA LEU A 142 -2.57 2.58 6.78
C LEU A 142 -3.63 3.65 7.06
N SER A 143 -4.87 3.24 7.33
CA SER A 143 -5.96 4.21 7.50
C SER A 143 -6.06 4.79 8.91
N ASP A 144 -6.88 5.81 9.11
CA ASP A 144 -7.37 6.25 10.43
C ASP A 144 -8.66 5.54 10.87
N HIS A 145 -9.08 4.50 10.13
CA HIS A 145 -10.28 3.73 10.43
C HIS A 145 -9.96 2.60 11.41
N PHE A 146 -10.55 2.70 12.60
CA PHE A 146 -10.50 1.68 13.63
C PHE A 146 -11.84 0.99 13.77
N ASP A 147 -11.81 -0.31 14.06
CA ASP A 147 -13.02 -1.10 14.30
C ASP A 147 -12.75 -2.18 15.37
N THR A 148 -13.81 -2.73 15.94
CA THR A 148 -13.75 -3.87 16.86
C THR A 148 -14.47 -5.07 16.25
N GLN A 149 -13.72 -6.12 15.99
CA GLN A 149 -14.21 -7.32 15.33
C GLN A 149 -14.05 -8.56 16.22
N SER A 150 -14.72 -9.65 15.86
CA SER A 150 -14.49 -10.94 16.52
C SER A 150 -13.16 -11.53 16.06
N ALA A 151 -12.34 -12.03 16.98
CA ALA A 151 -11.06 -12.67 16.64
C ALA A 151 -11.23 -13.95 15.79
N HIS A 152 -12.45 -14.49 15.67
CA HIS A 152 -12.77 -15.60 14.77
C HIS A 152 -12.76 -15.20 13.28
N THR A 153 -12.82 -13.92 12.97
CA THR A 153 -12.73 -13.42 11.58
C THR A 153 -11.29 -13.42 11.05
N ILE A 154 -10.30 -13.63 11.92
CA ILE A 154 -8.89 -13.69 11.52
C ILE A 154 -8.61 -15.02 10.83
N GLU A 155 -8.17 -14.96 9.57
CA GLU A 155 -7.84 -16.13 8.76
C GLU A 155 -6.34 -16.47 8.83
N GLY A 156 -5.50 -15.45 8.98
CA GLY A 156 -4.05 -15.62 8.99
C GLY A 156 -3.29 -14.40 9.47
N LYS A 157 -1.96 -14.56 9.56
CA LYS A 157 -1.00 -13.47 9.78
C LYS A 157 -0.35 -13.10 8.46
N CYS A 158 -0.18 -11.81 8.25
CA CYS A 158 0.58 -11.25 7.13
C CYS A 158 1.65 -10.28 7.65
N ILE A 159 2.53 -9.82 6.76
CA ILE A 159 3.58 -8.86 7.09
C ILE A 159 3.37 -7.61 6.23
N VAL A 160 3.21 -6.46 6.88
CA VAL A 160 3.19 -5.16 6.20
C VAL A 160 4.51 -4.46 6.45
N HIS A 161 5.39 -4.51 5.45
CA HIS A 161 6.72 -3.92 5.49
C HIS A 161 6.66 -2.41 5.30
N SER A 162 7.68 -1.72 5.82
CA SER A 162 7.98 -0.37 5.34
C SER A 162 8.45 -0.45 3.88
N PHE A 163 8.19 0.60 3.10
CA PHE A 163 8.65 0.66 1.70
C PHE A 163 10.13 0.29 1.53
N LYS A 164 10.99 0.80 2.42
CA LYS A 164 12.43 0.57 2.40
C LYS A 164 12.81 -0.89 2.63
N ASN A 165 12.07 -1.60 3.48
CA ASN A 165 12.33 -2.99 3.77
C ASN A 165 11.79 -3.89 2.66
N TYR A 166 10.60 -3.57 2.14
CA TYR A 166 10.00 -4.31 1.05
C TYR A 166 10.87 -4.34 -0.21
N THR A 167 11.45 -3.20 -0.60
CA THR A 167 12.34 -3.14 -1.78
C THR A 167 13.66 -3.90 -1.61
N LYS A 168 13.99 -4.36 -0.41
CA LYS A 168 15.18 -5.18 -0.11
C LYS A 168 14.87 -6.66 -0.01
N LEU A 169 13.61 -7.06 -0.11
CA LEU A 169 13.25 -8.47 -0.13
C LEU A 169 13.69 -9.07 -1.46
N ASP A 170 14.44 -10.17 -1.39
CA ASP A 170 14.81 -10.94 -2.58
C ASP A 170 13.57 -11.61 -3.19
N ASN A 171 12.67 -12.09 -2.31
CA ASN A 171 11.45 -12.81 -2.67
C ASN A 171 10.25 -12.24 -1.92
N VAL A 172 9.22 -11.86 -2.67
CA VAL A 172 7.95 -11.34 -2.13
C VAL A 172 6.95 -12.48 -2.05
N GLY A 173 6.57 -12.88 -0.84
CA GLY A 173 5.56 -13.91 -0.60
C GLY A 173 4.12 -13.43 -0.85
N PRO A 174 3.14 -14.36 -0.80
CA PRO A 174 1.72 -14.02 -0.93
C PRO A 174 1.22 -13.14 0.24
N GLU A 175 1.81 -13.32 1.42
CA GLU A 175 1.48 -12.65 2.69
C GLU A 175 2.34 -11.38 2.95
N ASP A 176 3.23 -11.03 2.02
CA ASP A 176 4.08 -9.84 2.11
C ASP A 176 3.43 -8.66 1.42
N PHE A 177 3.22 -7.60 2.18
CA PHE A 177 2.68 -6.33 1.73
C PHE A 177 3.63 -5.20 2.10
N PHE A 178 3.39 -4.01 1.55
CA PHE A 178 4.10 -2.82 1.99
C PHE A 178 3.18 -1.63 2.14
N CYS A 179 3.57 -0.74 3.05
CA CYS A 179 2.88 0.52 3.28
C CYS A 179 3.88 1.66 3.25
N ARG A 180 3.53 2.72 2.52
CA ARG A 180 4.30 3.97 2.45
C ARG A 180 3.47 5.23 2.68
N PHE A 181 2.15 5.09 2.72
CA PHE A 181 1.19 6.16 2.96
C PHE A 181 0.26 5.83 4.12
N GLU A 182 -0.05 6.86 4.89
CA GLU A 182 -1.26 6.87 5.71
C GLU A 182 -2.41 7.43 4.89
N TYR A 183 -3.63 6.97 5.18
CA TYR A 183 -4.85 7.32 4.46
C TYR A 183 -5.93 7.78 5.43
N LYS A 184 -6.59 8.89 5.13
CA LYS A 184 -7.74 9.37 5.91
C LYS A 184 -9.03 8.87 5.26
N ALA A 185 -9.68 7.86 5.83
CA ALA A 185 -10.82 7.19 5.22
C ALA A 185 -11.99 8.14 4.93
N ALA A 186 -12.22 9.11 5.81
CA ALA A 186 -13.29 10.10 5.65
C ALA A 186 -13.04 11.10 4.50
N THR A 187 -11.80 11.57 4.33
CA THR A 187 -11.48 12.65 3.37
C THR A 187 -10.86 12.14 2.07
N GLY A 188 -10.25 10.95 2.08
CA GLY A 188 -9.45 10.44 0.98
C GLY A 188 -8.04 11.04 0.92
N ALA A 189 -7.61 11.81 1.93
CA ALA A 189 -6.30 12.43 1.96
C ALA A 189 -5.19 11.41 2.29
N PHE A 190 -4.00 11.62 1.71
CA PHE A 190 -2.82 10.79 1.92
C PHE A 190 -1.75 11.55 2.71
N THR A 191 -0.97 10.82 3.51
CA THR A 191 0.21 11.36 4.22
C THR A 191 1.42 10.45 3.99
N PRO A 192 2.57 10.97 3.55
CA PRO A 192 2.81 12.36 3.17
C PRO A 192 2.06 12.75 1.88
N ASP A 193 1.76 14.04 1.77
CA ASP A 193 1.18 14.68 0.57
C ASP A 193 2.16 14.63 -0.62
N ARG A 194 3.46 14.70 -0.33
CA ARG A 194 4.53 14.79 -1.33
C ARG A 194 5.47 13.59 -1.28
N VAL A 195 5.80 13.10 -2.46
CA VAL A 195 6.62 11.90 -2.69
C VAL A 195 7.66 12.21 -3.74
N ALA A 196 8.83 11.59 -3.61
CA ALA A 196 9.86 11.68 -4.65
C ALA A 196 9.32 11.05 -5.94
N VAL A 197 9.47 11.78 -7.04
CA VAL A 197 9.12 11.34 -8.39
C VAL A 197 10.39 11.13 -9.19
N TYR A 198 10.33 10.22 -10.14
CA TYR A 198 11.46 9.83 -10.97
C TYR A 198 11.04 9.74 -12.43
N CYS A 199 12.04 9.61 -13.31
CA CYS A 199 11.88 9.49 -14.75
C CYS A 199 11.21 10.73 -15.36
N LYS A 200 11.13 10.75 -16.70
CA LYS A 200 10.41 11.80 -17.45
C LYS A 200 8.90 11.76 -17.28
N CYS A 201 8.35 10.67 -16.74
CA CYS A 201 6.91 10.58 -16.44
C CYS A 201 6.54 11.28 -15.13
N GLU A 202 7.52 11.73 -14.33
CA GLU A 202 7.29 12.39 -13.04
C GLU A 202 6.38 11.58 -12.10
N MET A 203 6.56 10.26 -12.08
CA MET A 203 5.75 9.37 -11.25
C MET A 203 6.52 8.88 -10.01
N PRO A 204 5.84 8.65 -8.87
CA PRO A 204 6.44 7.95 -7.74
C PRO A 204 6.95 6.56 -8.14
N TYR A 205 8.03 6.12 -7.51
CA TYR A 205 8.60 4.79 -7.79
C TYR A 205 7.62 3.67 -7.47
N ASN A 206 7.26 2.86 -8.45
CA ASN A 206 6.52 1.62 -8.26
C ASN A 206 7.53 0.49 -8.05
N PRO A 207 7.51 -0.23 -6.91
CA PRO A 207 8.44 -1.32 -6.69
C PRO A 207 8.32 -2.41 -7.77
N ASP A 208 7.16 -2.61 -8.39
CA ASP A 208 6.97 -3.70 -9.35
C ASP A 208 7.50 -3.37 -10.76
N ASP A 209 7.82 -2.11 -11.01
CA ASP A 209 8.36 -1.65 -12.29
C ASP A 209 9.90 -1.59 -12.26
N LEU A 210 10.52 -2.15 -13.30
CA LEU A 210 11.97 -2.06 -13.48
C LEU A 210 12.38 -0.62 -13.81
N MET A 211 13.41 -0.12 -13.14
CA MET A 211 14.06 1.16 -13.46
C MET A 211 15.56 0.98 -13.63
N VAL A 212 16.14 1.76 -14.53
CA VAL A 212 17.59 1.84 -14.77
C VAL A 212 18.13 3.21 -14.38
N GLN A 213 19.30 3.24 -13.75
CA GLN A 213 19.94 4.49 -13.34
C GLN A 213 20.88 5.01 -14.43
N CYS A 214 20.75 6.28 -14.79
CA CYS A 214 21.69 6.93 -15.71
C CYS A 214 23.01 7.25 -15.01
N GLU A 215 24.15 6.93 -15.62
CA GLU A 215 25.45 7.21 -15.04
C GLU A 215 25.80 8.70 -14.96
N GLY A 216 25.26 9.51 -15.89
CA GLY A 216 25.50 10.95 -15.95
C GLY A 216 24.70 11.72 -14.91
N CYS A 217 23.37 11.73 -15.02
CA CYS A 217 22.49 12.51 -14.14
C CYS A 217 22.12 11.79 -12.82
N LYS A 218 22.47 10.50 -12.67
CA LYS A 218 22.10 9.64 -11.52
C LYS A 218 20.60 9.49 -11.26
N ASP A 219 19.77 9.92 -12.20
CA ASP A 219 18.31 9.76 -12.15
C ASP A 219 17.88 8.39 -12.69
N TRP A 220 16.67 7.98 -12.32
CA TRP A 220 16.10 6.67 -12.60
C TRP A 220 15.05 6.74 -13.70
N PHE A 221 15.10 5.81 -14.65
CA PHE A 221 14.20 5.81 -15.79
C PHE A 221 13.56 4.44 -16.02
N HIS A 222 12.28 4.44 -16.39
CA HIS A 222 11.63 3.23 -16.88
C HIS A 222 12.16 2.88 -18.28
N PRO A 223 12.51 1.61 -18.57
CA PRO A 223 12.94 1.16 -19.88
C PRO A 223 11.98 1.60 -21.01
N THR A 224 10.69 1.39 -20.82
CA THR A 224 9.64 1.78 -21.77
C THR A 224 9.59 3.28 -22.01
N CYS A 225 9.82 4.10 -20.98
CA CYS A 225 9.92 5.55 -21.14
C CYS A 225 11.13 5.92 -22.02
N MET A 226 12.24 5.20 -21.92
CA MET A 226 13.44 5.46 -22.72
C MET A 226 13.43 4.78 -24.09
N GLY A 227 12.32 4.14 -24.49
CA GLY A 227 12.20 3.46 -25.77
C GLY A 227 13.00 2.15 -25.85
N MET A 228 13.28 1.52 -24.70
CA MET A 228 13.97 0.22 -24.62
C MET A 228 13.05 -0.85 -24.02
N THR A 229 13.33 -2.11 -24.32
CA THR A 229 12.62 -3.24 -23.70
C THR A 229 13.24 -3.61 -22.36
N ILE A 230 12.47 -4.30 -21.51
CA ILE A 230 12.94 -4.79 -20.21
C ILE A 230 14.15 -5.74 -20.38
N GLU A 231 14.14 -6.57 -21.43
CA GLU A 231 15.23 -7.50 -21.73
C GLU A 231 16.52 -6.77 -22.12
N GLN A 232 16.41 -5.70 -22.91
CA GLN A 232 17.55 -4.85 -23.24
C GLN A 232 18.10 -4.18 -21.99
N ALA A 233 17.22 -3.60 -21.16
CA ALA A 233 17.61 -2.94 -19.91
C ALA A 233 18.37 -3.87 -18.96
N LYS A 234 17.97 -5.14 -18.86
CA LYS A 234 18.66 -6.15 -18.04
C LYS A 234 20.05 -6.54 -18.54
N LYS A 235 20.34 -6.33 -19.83
CA LYS A 235 21.64 -6.66 -20.46
C LYS A 235 22.58 -5.46 -20.55
N LEU A 236 22.15 -4.27 -20.09
CA LEU A 236 22.99 -3.09 -20.10
C LEU A 236 23.88 -3.04 -18.86
N ASP A 237 25.20 -2.98 -19.07
CA ASP A 237 26.17 -2.75 -18.00
C ASP A 237 26.19 -1.28 -17.57
N THR A 238 26.10 -0.37 -18.54
CA THR A 238 26.11 1.09 -18.35
C THR A 238 24.96 1.71 -19.13
N PHE A 239 24.20 2.60 -18.48
CA PHE A 239 23.09 3.33 -19.09
C PHE A 239 23.33 4.84 -19.05
N LEU A 240 23.09 5.51 -20.18
CA LEU A 240 23.04 6.97 -20.30
C LEU A 240 21.68 7.38 -20.85
N CYS A 241 21.04 8.36 -20.21
CA CYS A 241 19.77 8.89 -20.69
C CYS A 241 19.95 9.70 -21.98
N ALA A 242 18.85 9.94 -22.71
CA ALA A 242 18.86 10.64 -23.99
C ALA A 242 19.49 12.04 -23.91
N ASP A 243 19.34 12.71 -22.76
CA ASP A 243 19.91 14.05 -22.54
C ASP A 243 21.43 13.97 -22.31
N CYS A 244 21.89 13.10 -21.42
CA CYS A 244 23.32 12.89 -21.17
C CYS A 244 24.06 12.29 -22.38
N ALA A 245 23.39 11.47 -23.18
CA ALA A 245 23.95 10.92 -24.41
C ALA A 245 24.18 12.01 -25.47
N LYS A 246 23.32 13.04 -25.52
CA LYS A 246 23.48 14.19 -26.41
C LYS A 246 24.59 15.13 -25.93
N GLU A 247 24.73 15.35 -24.63
CA GLU A 247 25.78 16.20 -24.04
C GLU A 247 27.18 15.57 -24.15
N ASN A 248 27.31 14.25 -24.03
CA ASN A 248 28.59 13.52 -24.16
C ASN A 248 29.02 13.25 -25.61
N GLY A 249 28.37 13.87 -26.61
CA GLY A 249 28.65 13.72 -28.03
C GLY A 249 30.08 14.10 -28.49
N ALA A 250 30.98 14.50 -27.59
CA ALA A 250 32.39 14.76 -27.91
C ALA A 250 33.33 13.54 -27.73
N LYS A 251 32.96 12.46 -27.00
CA LYS A 251 33.78 11.23 -26.89
C LYS A 251 32.91 9.98 -26.67
N ARG A 252 32.59 9.29 -27.78
CA ARG A 252 31.93 7.97 -27.80
C ARG A 252 32.81 6.89 -27.17
N PRO A 253 32.20 5.94 -26.41
CA PRO A 253 32.41 4.51 -26.63
C PRO A 253 31.23 3.98 -27.45
N SER A 254 31.53 3.08 -28.39
CA SER A 254 30.60 2.57 -29.39
C SER A 254 29.53 1.65 -28.80
N ASN A 255 28.28 2.10 -28.78
CA ASN A 255 27.12 1.31 -29.20
C ASN A 255 25.89 2.23 -29.26
N SER A 256 25.62 2.78 -30.45
CA SER A 256 24.45 3.63 -30.71
C SER A 256 23.65 3.09 -31.89
N TYR A 257 22.40 2.69 -31.65
CA TYR A 257 21.40 2.56 -32.71
C TYR A 257 20.65 3.90 -32.86
N PRO A 258 20.35 4.33 -34.09
CA PRO A 258 19.82 5.67 -34.34
C PRO A 258 18.34 5.76 -33.99
N SER A 259 17.94 6.84 -33.31
CA SER A 259 16.55 7.27 -33.20
C SER A 259 16.37 8.57 -33.99
N SER A 260 15.36 8.59 -34.85
CA SER A 260 14.99 9.69 -35.75
C SER A 260 14.53 10.95 -34.99
N PRO A 261 14.61 12.16 -35.60
CA PRO A 261 14.45 13.43 -34.89
C PRO A 261 13.05 14.06 -35.03
N SER A 262 12.57 14.76 -34.00
CA SER A 262 11.66 15.92 -34.14
C SER A 262 11.75 16.89 -32.94
N SER A 263 12.24 18.10 -33.24
CA SER A 263 11.95 19.45 -32.69
C SER A 263 11.86 19.75 -31.18
N ASP A 264 12.85 20.52 -30.69
CA ASP A 264 12.80 21.87 -30.05
C ASP A 264 11.61 22.26 -29.11
N SER A 265 11.74 22.89 -27.94
CA SER A 265 12.79 23.72 -27.33
C SER A 265 12.62 23.84 -25.79
N LYS A 266 13.73 24.24 -25.13
CA LYS A 266 13.85 25.08 -23.91
C LYS A 266 13.90 24.40 -22.52
N VAL A 267 15.06 24.58 -21.87
CA VAL A 267 15.49 24.10 -20.54
C VAL A 267 15.16 25.12 -19.45
N GLU A 268 14.66 24.70 -18.28
CA GLU A 268 14.89 25.27 -16.93
C GLU A 268 14.37 24.29 -15.82
N PRO A 269 14.75 24.43 -14.53
CA PRO A 269 15.26 23.30 -13.75
C PRO A 269 14.25 22.66 -12.76
N LYS A 270 14.51 21.38 -12.47
CA LYS A 270 14.09 20.57 -11.30
C LYS A 270 12.68 20.87 -10.74
N ARG A 271 11.67 20.29 -11.40
CA ARG A 271 10.25 20.48 -11.02
C ARG A 271 9.82 19.44 -9.98
N ARG A 272 9.68 19.89 -8.72
CA ARG A 272 8.86 19.21 -7.71
C ARG A 272 7.38 19.51 -8.02
N LYS A 273 6.51 18.49 -8.02
CA LYS A 273 5.07 18.69 -8.20
C LYS A 273 4.40 18.91 -6.83
N ARG A 274 3.57 19.97 -6.77
CA ARG A 274 2.67 20.27 -5.66
C ARG A 274 1.51 19.28 -5.63
#